data_AF-A0A1C5ISB8-F1
#
_entry.id   AF-A0A1C5ISB8-F1
#
_cell.length_a   1.000
_cell.length_b   1.000
_cell.length_c   1.000
_cell.angle_alpha   90.00
_cell.angle_beta   90.00
_cell.angle_gamma   90.00
#
_symmetry.space_group_name_H-M   'P 1'
#
loop_
_entity.id
_entity.type
_entity.pdbx_description
1 polymer ?
#
loop_
_entity_poly.entity_id
_entity_poly.type
_entity_poly.pdbx_seq_one_letter_code
_entity_poly.pdbx_strand_id
1 'polypeptide(L)'
;MNTVKHTLTPRIPVQKRRDVVENTEFAAFARRIIRAHGRRVATGDVEALRDLVALSTELDHAIGEAVIGLRAFGYSWAEIGSRLGISRQAAQQRWADKS
;
A
#
# COMPACT_ATOMS: atom_id res chain seq x y z
N MET A 1 -48.27 -26.22 1.07
CA MET A 1 -47.59 -25.54 -0.05
C MET A 1 -46.29 -24.97 0.47
N ASN A 2 -45.15 -25.41 -0.08
CA ASN A 2 -43.80 -25.18 0.47
C ASN A 2 -43.28 -23.77 0.16
N THR A 3 -42.89 -23.05 1.21
CA THR A 3 -42.12 -21.81 1.12
C THR A 3 -40.65 -22.15 0.85
N VAL A 4 -40.20 -21.99 -0.39
CA VAL A 4 -38.78 -22.18 -0.74
C VAL A 4 -38.00 -20.94 -0.31
N LYS A 5 -37.11 -21.08 0.69
CA LYS A 5 -36.16 -20.03 1.04
C LYS A 5 -35.08 -19.97 -0.04
N HIS A 6 -34.98 -18.85 -0.75
CA HIS A 6 -33.83 -18.59 -1.60
C HIS A 6 -32.58 -18.50 -0.71
N THR A 7 -31.64 -19.43 -0.93
CA THR A 7 -30.30 -19.36 -0.35
C THR A 7 -29.61 -18.10 -0.87
N LEU A 8 -29.48 -17.10 0.01
CA LEU A 8 -28.57 -15.97 -0.16
C LEU A 8 -27.14 -16.50 0.06
N THR A 9 -26.57 -17.21 -0.91
CA THR A 9 -25.12 -17.40 -0.92
C THR A 9 -24.53 -16.05 -1.30
N PRO A 10 -23.86 -15.32 -0.38
CA PRO A 10 -23.18 -14.09 -0.78
C PRO A 10 -22.17 -14.46 -1.86
N ARG A 11 -22.22 -13.74 -2.97
CA ARG A 11 -21.26 -13.89 -4.06
C ARG A 11 -19.89 -13.49 -3.49
N ILE A 12 -19.13 -14.48 -3.01
CA ILE A 12 -17.77 -14.27 -2.51
C ILE A 12 -17.00 -13.67 -3.70
N PRO A 13 -16.48 -12.44 -3.60
CA PRO A 13 -15.70 -11.86 -4.68
C PRO A 13 -14.54 -12.81 -4.97
N VAL A 14 -14.46 -13.28 -6.22
CA VAL A 14 -13.31 -14.05 -6.70
C VAL A 14 -12.07 -13.26 -6.31
N GLN A 15 -11.21 -13.88 -5.51
CA GLN A 15 -10.04 -13.23 -4.93
C GLN A 15 -9.23 -12.66 -6.09
N LYS A 16 -9.26 -11.33 -6.26
CA LYS A 16 -8.50 -10.62 -7.28
C LYS A 16 -7.01 -10.74 -6.91
N ARG A 17 -6.41 -11.90 -7.18
CA ARG A 17 -4.97 -12.09 -7.14
C ARG A 17 -4.48 -11.89 -8.55
N ARG A 18 -3.76 -10.79 -8.79
CA ARG A 18 -2.72 -10.83 -9.80
C ARG A 18 -1.70 -11.87 -9.35
N ASP A 19 -1.17 -12.63 -10.30
CA ASP A 19 -0.01 -13.48 -10.05
C ASP A 19 1.05 -12.69 -9.28
N VAL A 20 1.69 -13.37 -8.33
CA VAL A 20 2.64 -12.80 -7.38
C VAL A 20 3.74 -12.08 -8.16
N VAL A 21 3.59 -10.76 -8.32
CA VAL A 21 4.69 -9.88 -8.70
C VAL A 21 5.79 -10.10 -7.65
N GLU A 22 7.06 -10.15 -8.06
CA GLU A 22 8.27 -10.32 -7.21
C GLU A 22 8.49 -9.15 -6.22
N ASN A 23 7.41 -8.62 -5.65
CA ASN A 23 7.36 -7.45 -4.81
C ASN A 23 8.17 -7.65 -3.52
N THR A 24 8.30 -8.88 -3.01
CA THR A 24 9.06 -9.15 -1.79
C THR A 24 10.57 -8.98 -2.01
N GLU A 25 11.11 -9.52 -3.10
CA GLU A 25 12.53 -9.40 -3.44
C GLU A 25 12.88 -7.97 -3.83
N PHE A 26 12.04 -7.34 -4.66
CA PHE A 26 12.20 -5.93 -5.01
C PHE A 26 12.14 -5.02 -3.78
N ALA A 27 11.19 -5.24 -2.86
CA ALA A 27 11.11 -4.47 -1.62
C ALA A 27 12.32 -4.74 -0.70
N ALA A 28 12.85 -5.97 -0.67
CA ALA A 28 14.07 -6.27 0.07
C ALA A 28 15.28 -5.52 -0.50
N PHE A 29 15.41 -5.48 -1.83
CA PHE A 29 16.42 -4.68 -2.52
C PHE A 29 16.27 -3.19 -2.22
N ALA A 30 15.07 -2.60 -2.40
CA ALA A 30 14.83 -1.19 -2.12
C ALA A 30 15.19 -0.81 -0.68
N ARG A 31 14.77 -1.63 0.31
CA ARG A 31 15.15 -1.43 1.72
C ARG A 31 16.65 -1.46 1.95
N ARG A 32 17.40 -2.31 1.24
CA ARG A 32 18.88 -2.36 1.33
C ARG A 32 19.50 -1.07 0.82
N ILE A 33 19.03 -0.55 -0.32
CA ILE A 33 19.53 0.68 -0.92
C ILE A 33 19.26 1.89 -0.02
N ILE A 34 18.03 2.05 0.48
CA ILE A 34 17.65 3.14 1.39
C ILE A 34 18.54 3.15 2.64
N ARG A 35 18.75 1.98 3.27
CA ARG A 35 19.64 1.86 4.43
C ARG A 35 21.09 2.21 4.10
N ALA A 36 21.57 1.83 2.92
CA ALA A 36 22.92 2.18 2.49
C ALA A 36 23.06 3.69 2.23
N HIS A 37 22.04 4.36 1.69
CA HIS A 37 22.04 5.80 1.52
C HIS A 37 22.06 6.53 2.88
N GLY A 38 21.20 6.14 3.81
CA GLY A 38 21.19 6.70 5.17
C GLY A 38 22.53 6.56 5.89
N ARG A 39 23.21 5.41 5.77
CA ARG A 39 24.56 5.23 6.33
C ARG A 39 25.59 6.17 5.70
N ARG A 40 25.52 6.43 4.39
CA ARG A 40 26.44 7.37 3.72
C ARG A 40 26.20 8.82 4.17
N VAL A 41 24.94 9.21 4.33
CA VAL A 41 24.56 10.53 4.86
C VAL A 41 25.06 10.68 6.30
N ALA A 42 24.90 9.64 7.14
CA ALA A 42 25.36 9.68 8.53
C ALA A 42 26.88 9.82 8.69
N THR A 43 27.66 9.49 7.67
CA THR A 43 29.12 9.67 7.64
C THR A 43 29.57 10.93 6.90
N GLY A 44 28.63 11.76 6.43
CA GLY A 44 28.89 12.84 5.47
C GLY A 44 28.31 14.20 5.87
N ASP A 45 28.14 15.04 4.84
CA ASP A 45 27.64 16.42 4.91
C ASP A 45 26.16 16.48 5.29
N VAL A 46 25.80 17.45 6.14
CA VAL A 46 24.42 17.74 6.55
C VAL A 46 23.53 18.09 5.35
N GLU A 47 24.10 18.66 4.28
CA GLU A 47 23.34 18.96 3.07
C GLU A 47 22.77 17.69 2.39
N ALA A 48 23.46 16.55 2.52
CA ALA A 48 22.96 15.27 2.00
C ALA A 48 21.72 14.75 2.75
N LEU A 49 21.40 15.31 3.92
CA LEU A 49 20.15 15.01 4.63
C LEU A 49 18.93 15.48 3.83
N ARG A 50 19.04 16.58 3.09
CA ARG A 50 17.96 17.10 2.26
C ARG A 50 17.51 16.08 1.21
N ASP A 51 18.47 15.43 0.55
CA ASP A 51 18.18 14.41 -0.46
C ASP A 51 17.54 13.17 0.15
N LEU A 52 18.00 12.75 1.34
CA LEU A 52 17.40 11.63 2.06
C LEU A 52 15.95 11.92 2.50
N VAL A 53 15.65 13.16 2.90
CA VAL A 53 14.29 13.59 3.20
C VAL A 53 13.42 13.62 1.94
N ALA A 54 13.94 14.15 0.83
CA ALA A 54 13.22 14.15 -0.45
C ALA A 54 12.85 12.72 -0.89
N LEU A 55 13.75 11.75 -0.69
CA LEU A 55 13.45 10.34 -0.95
C LEU A 55 12.31 9.79 -0.08
N SER A 56 12.18 10.23 1.17
CA SER A 56 11.05 9.86 2.02
C SER A 56 9.73 10.38 1.45
N THR A 57 9.71 11.63 0.97
CA THR A 57 8.53 12.23 0.34
C THR A 57 8.13 11.46 -0.92
N GLU A 58 9.09 11.09 -1.76
CA GLU A 58 8.83 10.27 -2.96
C GLU A 58 8.25 8.89 -2.60
N LEU A 59 8.74 8.26 -1.53
CA LEU A 59 8.18 7.00 -1.06
C LEU A 59 6.73 7.17 -0.58
N ASP A 60 6.42 8.24 0.15
CA ASP A 60 5.05 8.54 0.58
C ASP A 60 4.10 8.80 -0.60
N HIS A 61 4.58 9.47 -1.66
CA HIS A 61 3.84 9.63 -2.91
C HIS A 61 3.58 8.29 -3.59
N ALA A 62 4.61 7.47 -3.76
CA ALA A 62 4.49 6.14 -4.38
C ALA A 62 3.53 5.23 -3.61
N ILE A 63 3.49 5.31 -2.27
CA ILE A 63 2.50 4.59 -1.44
C ILE A 63 1.09 5.09 -1.75
N GLY A 64 0.90 6.41 -1.88
CA GLY A 64 -0.39 7.00 -2.26
C GLY A 64 -0.89 6.47 -3.60
N GLU A 65 -0.06 6.54 -4.64
CA GLU A 65 -0.36 6.02 -5.98
C GLU A 65 -0.70 4.53 -5.95
N ALA A 66 0.07 3.73 -5.21
CA ALA A 66 -0.20 2.31 -5.06
C ALA A 66 -1.56 2.05 -4.38
N VAL A 67 -1.91 2.80 -3.34
CA VAL A 67 -3.22 2.68 -2.66
C VAL A 67 -4.36 3.05 -3.59
N ILE A 68 -4.25 4.16 -4.33
CA ILE A 68 -5.26 4.60 -5.31
C ILE A 68 -5.40 3.55 -6.42
N GLY A 69 -4.29 3.04 -6.96
CA GLY A 69 -4.28 1.98 -7.95
C GLY A 69 -4.96 0.70 -7.45
N LEU A 70 -4.73 0.31 -6.19
CA LEU A 70 -5.41 -0.83 -5.57
C LEU A 70 -6.92 -0.57 -5.37
N ARG A 71 -7.31 0.67 -5.02
CA ARG A 71 -8.72 1.06 -4.95
C ARG A 71 -9.42 0.97 -6.29
N ALA A 72 -8.80 1.52 -7.35
CA ALA A 72 -9.30 1.45 -8.71
C ALA A 72 -9.38 0.02 -9.23
N PHE A 73 -8.40 -0.83 -8.87
CA PHE A 73 -8.42 -2.26 -9.16
C PHE A 73 -9.56 -2.99 -8.43
N GLY A 74 -10.10 -2.42 -7.35
CA GLY A 74 -11.33 -2.86 -6.68
C GLY A 74 -11.15 -3.43 -5.28
N TYR A 75 -9.99 -3.25 -4.64
CA TYR A 75 -9.87 -3.49 -3.21
C TYR A 75 -10.64 -2.43 -2.42
N SER A 76 -11.31 -2.81 -1.34
CA SER A 76 -12.00 -1.89 -0.44
C SER A 76 -11.03 -1.17 0.51
N TRP A 77 -11.47 -0.03 1.07
CA TRP A 77 -10.73 0.66 2.13
C TRP A 77 -10.48 -0.24 3.36
N ALA A 78 -11.41 -1.16 3.66
CA ALA A 78 -11.28 -2.09 4.77
C ALA A 78 -10.16 -3.11 4.51
N GLU A 79 -10.12 -3.67 3.31
CA GLU A 79 -9.05 -4.61 2.93
C GLU A 79 -7.69 -3.93 2.94
N ILE A 80 -7.57 -2.73 2.34
CA ILE A 80 -6.32 -1.97 2.33
C ILE A 80 -5.88 -1.62 3.75
N GLY A 81 -6.78 -1.06 4.58
CA GLY A 81 -6.48 -0.73 5.97
C GLY A 81 -5.99 -1.94 6.76
N SER A 82 -6.66 -3.08 6.62
CA SER A 82 -6.26 -4.32 7.30
C SER A 82 -4.84 -4.79 6.95
N ARG A 83 -4.40 -4.61 5.69
CA ARG A 83 -3.04 -4.98 5.23
C ARG A 83 -1.97 -4.01 5.71
N LEU A 84 -2.36 -2.77 6.00
CA LEU A 84 -1.47 -1.73 6.52
C LEU A 84 -1.52 -1.61 8.05
N GLY A 85 -2.35 -2.42 8.73
CA GLY A 85 -2.48 -2.38 10.19
C GLY A 85 -3.25 -1.16 10.72
N ILE A 86 -4.10 -0.54 9.90
CA ILE A 86 -4.88 0.64 10.26
C ILE A 86 -6.38 0.44 10.03
N SER A 87 -7.21 1.27 10.64
CA SER A 87 -8.66 1.21 10.44
C SER A 87 -9.07 1.60 9.01
N ARG A 88 -10.25 1.14 8.59
CA ARG A 88 -10.88 1.55 7.32
C ARG A 88 -10.99 3.07 7.21
N GLN A 89 -11.42 3.72 8.29
CA GLN A 89 -11.61 5.16 8.37
C GLN A 89 -10.27 5.90 8.24
N ALA A 90 -9.21 5.41 8.91
CA ALA A 90 -7.88 5.98 8.79
C ALA A 90 -7.32 5.87 7.36
N ALA A 91 -7.55 4.72 6.69
CA ALA A 91 -7.17 4.56 5.29
C ALA A 91 -7.95 5.53 4.38
N GLN A 92 -9.28 5.61 4.55
CA GLN A 92 -10.11 6.53 3.78
C GLN A 92 -9.68 7.99 3.98
N GLN A 93 -9.51 8.43 5.23
CA GLN A 93 -9.08 9.80 5.53
C GLN A 93 -7.72 10.16 4.93
N ARG A 94 -6.79 9.19 4.83
CA ARG A 94 -5.45 9.45 4.34
C ARG A 94 -5.34 9.54 2.82
N TRP A 95 -6.22 8.86 2.08
CA TRP A 95 -6.07 8.69 0.62
C TRP A 95 -7.32 8.98 -0.22
N ALA A 96 -8.50 9.19 0.37
CA ALA A 96 -9.73 9.41 -0.39
C ALA A 96 -9.68 10.72 -1.22
N ASP A 97 -9.07 11.77 -0.69
CA ASP A 97 -8.99 13.08 -1.38
C ASP A 97 -7.92 13.11 -2.49
N LYS A 98 -7.13 12.04 -2.61
CA LYS A 98 -6.10 11.88 -3.65
C LYS A 98 -6.57 11.05 -4.85
N SER A 99 -7.81 10.54 -4.80
CA SER A 99 -8.40 9.64 -5.81
C SER A 99 -9.08 10.39 -6.95
#